data_AF-A0A2K2HEG2-F1
#
_entry.id   AF-A0A2K2HEG2-F1
#
_cell.length_a   1.000
_cell.length_b   1.000
_cell.length_c   1.000
_cell.angle_alpha   90.00
_cell.angle_beta   90.00
_cell.angle_gamma   90.00
#
_symmetry.space_group_name_H-M   'P 1'
#
loop_
_entity.id
_entity.type
_entity.pdbx_description
1 polymer ?
#
loop_
_entity_poly.entity_id
_entity_poly.type
_entity_poly.pdbx_seq_one_letter_code
_entity_poly.pdbx_strand_id
1 'polypeptide(L)'
;MRFLFVILLLTAAPAFAAQQSQHLGALSTDRGMLEFQKIIDNKCTVCHTRERIDKALTRRDDAAAILERMGVLGADLTPAEKELLIAYWGNDQFAEVNRIINTRCTGCHNRQRIDQALAAGRNLDEIQQKMIRFGARLSPKEQSVLGIFSGKALK
;
A
#
# COMPACT_ATOMS: atom_id res chain seq x y z
N MET A 1 55.86 -38.47 -12.35
CA MET A 1 54.92 -37.62 -13.13
C MET A 1 53.54 -38.21 -12.94
N ARG A 2 52.81 -37.81 -11.89
CA ARG A 2 51.63 -36.90 -11.96
C ARG A 2 50.72 -37.23 -13.15
N PHE A 3 49.62 -37.93 -12.90
CA PHE A 3 48.27 -37.55 -13.37
C PHE A 3 47.22 -38.20 -12.44
N LEU A 4 46.72 -37.40 -11.49
CA LEU A 4 45.50 -37.66 -10.75
C LEU A 4 44.31 -37.59 -11.73
N PHE A 5 43.52 -38.65 -11.83
CA PHE A 5 42.19 -38.62 -12.43
C PHE A 5 41.18 -38.31 -11.31
N VAL A 6 40.86 -37.03 -11.10
CA VAL A 6 39.75 -36.60 -10.25
C VAL A 6 38.51 -36.57 -11.13
N ILE A 7 37.67 -37.60 -11.04
CA ILE A 7 36.36 -37.60 -11.70
C ILE A 7 35.39 -36.82 -10.83
N LEU A 8 34.91 -35.75 -11.44
CA LEU A 8 34.01 -34.72 -10.98
C LEU A 8 32.66 -35.30 -10.51
N LEU A 9 32.22 -34.88 -9.32
CA LEU A 9 30.87 -35.07 -8.79
C LEU A 9 29.82 -34.41 -9.69
N LEU A 10 28.91 -35.19 -10.28
CA LEU A 10 27.66 -34.70 -10.86
C LEU A 10 26.56 -34.70 -9.78
N THR A 11 26.38 -33.58 -9.08
CA THR A 11 25.16 -33.30 -8.33
C THR A 11 24.19 -32.56 -9.24
N ALA A 12 23.16 -33.25 -9.73
CA ALA A 12 22.02 -32.61 -10.39
C ALA A 12 21.03 -32.09 -9.33
N ALA A 13 21.10 -30.79 -9.04
CA ALA A 13 19.98 -29.97 -8.57
C ALA A 13 20.23 -28.59 -9.17
N PRO A 14 19.25 -27.92 -9.83
CA PRO A 14 17.90 -27.70 -9.32
C PRO A 14 16.79 -27.68 -10.40
N ALA A 15 15.51 -27.81 -10.01
CA ALA A 15 14.41 -27.43 -10.89
C ALA A 15 13.13 -27.09 -10.11
N PHE A 16 12.88 -25.78 -10.00
CA PHE A 16 11.59 -25.11 -9.93
C PHE A 16 10.60 -25.42 -8.79
N ALA A 17 10.58 -24.51 -7.81
CA ALA A 17 9.35 -23.87 -7.36
C ALA A 17 9.63 -22.40 -7.00
N ALA A 18 10.10 -21.63 -7.99
CA ALA A 18 9.95 -20.18 -7.96
C ALA A 18 8.64 -19.86 -8.67
N GLN A 19 7.55 -19.62 -7.92
CA GLN A 19 6.44 -18.76 -8.36
C GLN A 19 5.44 -18.46 -7.23
N GLN A 20 5.76 -17.55 -6.31
CA GLN A 20 4.77 -16.60 -5.75
C GLN A 20 5.44 -15.50 -4.91
N SER A 21 6.26 -14.70 -5.58
CA SER A 21 6.58 -13.36 -5.10
C SER A 21 6.69 -12.40 -6.29
N GLN A 22 5.87 -12.66 -7.31
CA GLN A 22 5.74 -11.74 -8.41
C GLN A 22 4.74 -10.64 -8.01
N HIS A 23 5.29 -9.43 -7.94
CA HIS A 23 4.61 -8.22 -8.39
C HIS A 23 3.77 -7.42 -7.38
N LEU A 24 4.39 -7.03 -6.25
CA LEU A 24 3.90 -5.91 -5.42
C LEU A 24 4.33 -4.52 -5.97
N GLY A 25 5.03 -4.48 -7.10
CA GLY A 25 5.58 -3.25 -7.69
C GLY A 25 4.61 -2.44 -8.57
N ALA A 26 3.43 -2.94 -8.94
CA ALA A 26 2.46 -2.14 -9.73
C ALA A 26 1.69 -1.09 -8.90
N LEU A 27 1.81 -1.11 -7.54
CA LEU A 27 0.79 -0.70 -6.53
C LEU A 27 0.35 0.78 -6.45
N SER A 28 0.86 1.68 -7.28
CA SER A 28 0.51 3.11 -7.27
C SER A 28 -0.09 3.66 -8.58
N THR A 29 -0.01 2.91 -9.68
CA THR A 29 -0.92 2.97 -10.84
C THR A 29 -1.91 1.79 -10.83
N ASP A 30 -2.04 1.17 -9.66
CA ASP A 30 -2.49 -0.20 -9.55
C ASP A 30 -3.95 -0.30 -9.25
N ARG A 31 -4.55 -1.23 -9.95
CA ARG A 31 -5.86 -1.76 -9.62
C ARG A 31 -5.95 -2.09 -8.13
N GLY A 32 -4.88 -2.63 -7.52
CA GLY A 32 -4.86 -2.98 -6.09
C GLY A 32 -5.19 -1.83 -5.15
N MET A 33 -4.65 -0.63 -5.37
CA MET A 33 -4.90 0.52 -4.49
C MET A 33 -6.31 1.06 -4.72
N LEU A 34 -6.72 1.17 -5.99
CA LEU A 34 -8.06 1.60 -6.35
C LEU A 34 -9.12 0.67 -5.74
N GLU A 35 -8.91 -0.64 -5.81
CA GLU A 35 -9.77 -1.63 -5.17
C GLU A 35 -9.73 -1.52 -3.64
N PHE A 36 -8.56 -1.31 -3.03
CA PHE A 36 -8.45 -1.04 -1.59
C PHE A 36 -9.34 0.14 -1.18
N GLN A 37 -9.22 1.28 -1.87
CA GLN A 37 -10.04 2.47 -1.56
C GLN A 37 -11.52 2.20 -1.78
N LYS A 38 -11.86 1.49 -2.86
CA LYS A 38 -13.23 1.11 -3.15
C LYS A 38 -13.84 0.25 -2.05
N ILE A 39 -13.07 -0.67 -1.47
CA ILE A 39 -13.54 -1.47 -0.32
C ILE A 39 -13.73 -0.58 0.90
N ILE A 40 -12.78 0.29 1.22
CA ILE A 40 -12.91 1.24 2.33
C ILE A 40 -14.17 2.09 2.17
N ASP A 41 -14.36 2.70 1.01
CA ASP A 41 -15.41 3.70 0.74
C ASP A 41 -16.81 3.10 0.56
N ASN A 42 -16.93 1.83 0.17
CA ASN A 42 -18.24 1.20 -0.05
C ASN A 42 -18.63 0.19 1.02
N LYS A 43 -17.67 -0.38 1.74
CA LYS A 43 -17.94 -1.45 2.73
C LYS A 43 -17.62 -1.02 4.15
N CYS A 44 -16.49 -0.37 4.38
CA CYS A 44 -16.08 -0.01 5.73
C CYS A 44 -16.76 1.28 6.22
N THR A 45 -16.94 2.27 5.34
CA THR A 45 -17.57 3.56 5.68
C THR A 45 -19.07 3.48 5.95
N VAL A 46 -19.71 2.35 5.60
CA VAL A 46 -21.11 2.07 5.94
C VAL A 46 -21.33 2.09 7.45
N CYS A 47 -20.34 1.62 8.21
CA CYS A 47 -20.42 1.52 9.68
C CYS A 47 -19.33 2.33 10.42
N HIS A 48 -18.30 2.80 9.72
CA HIS A 48 -17.16 3.49 10.32
C HIS A 48 -16.88 4.84 9.66
N THR A 49 -16.36 5.80 10.42
CA THR A 49 -15.81 6.99 9.80
C THR A 49 -14.47 6.68 9.16
N ARG A 50 -14.13 7.38 8.07
CA ARG A 50 -12.81 7.25 7.44
C ARG A 50 -11.68 7.53 8.43
N GLU A 51 -11.85 8.54 9.29
CA GLU A 51 -10.91 8.85 10.36
C GLU A 51 -10.68 7.67 11.33
N ARG A 52 -11.73 6.93 11.70
CA ARG A 52 -11.60 5.76 12.59
C ARG A 52 -10.76 4.66 11.94
N ILE A 53 -11.00 4.41 10.65
CA ILE A 53 -10.26 3.41 9.87
C ILE A 53 -8.78 3.83 9.76
N ASP A 54 -8.54 5.10 9.41
CA ASP A 54 -7.21 5.67 9.28
C ASP A 54 -6.39 5.60 10.57
N LYS A 55 -7.03 5.83 11.72
CA LYS A 55 -6.40 5.68 13.04
C LYS A 55 -5.99 4.23 13.30
N ALA A 56 -6.83 3.26 12.94
CA ALA A 56 -6.51 1.85 13.10
C ALA A 56 -5.34 1.43 12.19
N LEU A 57 -5.32 1.93 10.95
CA LEU A 57 -4.18 1.78 10.02
C LEU A 57 -2.88 2.35 10.62
N THR A 58 -2.95 3.57 11.15
CA THR A 58 -1.78 4.25 11.72
C THR A 58 -1.24 3.53 12.96
N ARG A 59 -2.11 2.97 13.80
CA ARG A 59 -1.71 2.21 15.00
C ARG A 59 -1.15 0.82 14.70
N ARG A 60 -1.23 0.36 13.45
CA ARG A 60 -0.84 -1.00 13.05
C ARG A 60 -1.60 -2.06 13.85
N ASP A 61 -2.87 -1.80 14.12
CA ASP A 61 -3.74 -2.79 14.75
C ASP A 61 -3.80 -4.05 13.86
N ASP A 62 -3.95 -5.24 14.45
CA ASP A 62 -4.03 -6.51 13.71
C ASP A 62 -5.27 -6.52 12.81
N ALA A 63 -5.04 -6.31 11.51
CA ALA A 63 -6.08 -6.24 10.49
C ALA A 63 -6.86 -7.55 10.39
N ALA A 64 -6.21 -8.71 10.49
CA ALA A 64 -6.90 -9.99 10.37
C ALA A 64 -7.88 -10.19 11.54
N ALA A 65 -7.43 -9.93 12.76
CA ALA A 65 -8.29 -10.01 13.95
C ALA A 65 -9.41 -8.96 13.95
N ILE A 66 -9.19 -7.79 13.37
CA ILE A 66 -10.22 -6.76 13.21
C ILE A 66 -11.28 -7.21 12.20
N LEU A 67 -10.87 -7.63 11.00
CA LEU A 67 -11.78 -8.00 9.92
C LEU A 67 -12.61 -9.24 10.27
N GLU A 68 -12.05 -10.17 11.05
CA GLU A 68 -12.80 -11.34 11.53
C GLU A 68 -13.92 -10.93 12.50
N ARG A 69 -13.61 -10.04 13.47
CA ARG A 69 -14.64 -9.48 14.36
C ARG A 69 -15.70 -8.71 13.59
N MET A 70 -15.32 -7.95 12.56
CA MET A 70 -16.26 -7.25 11.69
C MET A 70 -17.17 -8.23 10.94
N GLY A 71 -16.65 -9.38 10.48
CA GLY A 71 -17.45 -10.43 9.85
C GLY A 71 -18.54 -10.99 10.77
N VAL A 72 -18.19 -11.27 12.04
CA VAL A 72 -19.17 -11.68 13.06
C VAL A 72 -20.24 -10.62 13.30
N LEU A 73 -19.88 -9.33 13.18
CA LEU A 73 -20.80 -8.20 13.32
C LEU A 73 -21.57 -7.87 12.02
N GLY A 74 -21.44 -8.69 10.97
CA GLY A 74 -22.22 -8.57 9.75
C GLY A 74 -21.53 -7.84 8.59
N ALA A 75 -20.22 -7.60 8.65
CA ALA A 75 -19.48 -7.09 7.49
C ALA A 75 -19.35 -8.16 6.41
N ASP A 76 -19.84 -7.83 5.21
CA ASP A 76 -19.76 -8.71 4.03
C ASP A 76 -18.50 -8.42 3.21
N LEU A 77 -17.41 -9.11 3.55
CA LEU A 77 -16.14 -9.06 2.84
C LEU A 77 -15.80 -10.43 2.27
N THR A 78 -15.55 -10.48 0.96
CA THR A 78 -15.07 -11.69 0.29
C THR A 78 -13.65 -12.05 0.77
N PRO A 79 -13.22 -13.31 0.64
CA PRO A 79 -11.86 -13.71 0.99
C PRO A 79 -10.77 -12.87 0.30
N ALA A 80 -10.96 -12.55 -0.98
CA ALA A 80 -10.03 -11.72 -1.75
C ALA A 80 -9.96 -10.27 -1.23
N GLU A 81 -11.10 -9.68 -0.84
CA GLU A 81 -11.12 -8.34 -0.23
C GLU A 81 -10.43 -8.34 1.14
N LYS A 82 -10.66 -9.38 1.96
CA LYS A 82 -9.97 -9.53 3.26
C LYS A 82 -8.45 -9.62 3.07
N GLU A 83 -8.00 -10.45 2.14
CA GLU A 83 -6.59 -10.63 1.83
C GLU A 83 -5.95 -9.31 1.34
N LEU A 84 -6.62 -8.60 0.43
CA LEU A 84 -6.17 -7.30 -0.06
C LEU A 84 -6.04 -6.28 1.08
N LEU A 85 -7.05 -6.19 1.96
CA LEU A 85 -7.01 -5.28 3.10
C LEU A 85 -5.85 -5.61 4.05
N ILE A 86 -5.63 -6.89 4.37
CA ILE A 86 -4.54 -7.33 5.24
C ILE A 86 -3.18 -7.00 4.61
N ALA A 87 -2.99 -7.30 3.32
CA ALA A 87 -1.74 -7.05 2.61
C ALA A 87 -1.37 -5.56 2.61
N TYR A 88 -2.33 -4.68 2.36
CA TYR A 88 -2.10 -3.24 2.36
C TYR A 88 -1.89 -2.68 3.77
N TRP A 89 -2.67 -3.14 4.76
CA TRP A 89 -2.54 -2.69 6.15
C TRP A 89 -1.17 -3.07 6.76
N GLY A 90 -0.66 -4.26 6.41
CA GLY A 90 0.66 -4.73 6.80
C GLY A 90 1.81 -4.06 6.07
N ASN A 91 1.55 -3.32 4.98
CA ASN A 91 2.59 -2.69 4.18
C ASN A 91 3.11 -1.40 4.81
N ASP A 92 4.40 -1.34 5.13
CA ASP A 92 5.01 -0.19 5.80
C ASP A 92 4.99 1.09 4.98
N GLN A 93 5.15 0.98 3.67
CA GLN A 93 5.15 2.13 2.78
C GLN A 93 3.75 2.71 2.66
N PHE A 94 2.73 1.84 2.57
CA PHE A 94 1.33 2.25 2.56
C PHE A 94 0.92 2.94 3.87
N ALA A 95 1.34 2.40 5.01
CA ALA A 95 1.05 3.01 6.30
C ALA A 95 1.74 4.38 6.45
N GLU A 96 2.98 4.52 5.99
CA GLU A 96 3.68 5.79 6.02
C GLU A 96 3.02 6.84 5.10
N VAL A 97 2.57 6.44 3.91
CA VAL A 97 1.78 7.32 3.02
C VAL A 97 0.50 7.80 3.71
N ASN A 98 -0.28 6.89 4.29
CA ASN A 98 -1.49 7.26 5.02
C ASN A 98 -1.17 8.21 6.18
N ARG A 99 -0.09 7.97 6.92
CA ARG A 99 0.35 8.86 7.99
C ARG A 99 0.66 10.26 7.45
N ILE A 100 1.39 10.38 6.33
CA ILE A 100 1.70 11.67 5.72
C ILE A 100 0.42 12.38 5.27
N ILE A 101 -0.48 11.68 4.58
CA ILE A 101 -1.77 12.23 4.15
C ILE A 101 -2.55 12.78 5.36
N ASN A 102 -2.66 11.99 6.41
CA ASN A 102 -3.42 12.33 7.63
C ASN A 102 -2.81 13.45 8.47
N THR A 103 -1.52 13.75 8.30
CA THR A 103 -0.83 14.75 9.13
C THR A 103 -0.46 16.00 8.35
N ARG A 104 -0.25 15.89 7.04
CA ARG A 104 0.21 17.00 6.18
C ARG A 104 -0.86 17.51 5.23
N CYS A 105 -1.73 16.64 4.75
CA CYS A 105 -2.69 17.00 3.71
C CYS A 105 -4.06 17.37 4.30
N THR A 106 -4.50 16.65 5.34
CA THR A 106 -5.82 16.84 5.97
C THR A 106 -5.97 18.18 6.70
N GLY A 107 -4.86 18.86 7.02
CA GLY A 107 -4.90 20.21 7.60
C GLY A 107 -5.45 21.28 6.65
N CYS A 108 -5.36 21.06 5.33
CA CYS A 108 -5.84 22.00 4.31
C CYS A 108 -6.86 21.39 3.34
N HIS A 109 -6.99 20.06 3.31
CA HIS A 109 -7.85 19.33 2.38
C HIS A 109 -8.70 18.30 3.13
N ASN A 110 -9.90 18.02 2.65
CA ASN A 110 -10.62 16.85 3.15
C ASN A 110 -10.07 15.57 2.52
N ARG A 111 -10.28 14.43 3.19
CA ARG A 111 -9.77 13.12 2.75
C ARG A 111 -10.32 12.72 1.38
N GLN A 112 -11.60 12.95 1.14
CA GLN A 112 -12.26 12.65 -0.13
C GLN A 112 -11.56 13.31 -1.33
N ARG A 113 -11.22 14.60 -1.24
CA ARG A 113 -10.52 15.34 -2.30
C ARG A 113 -9.13 14.77 -2.57
N ILE A 114 -8.44 14.34 -1.52
CA ILE A 114 -7.11 13.74 -1.63
C ILE A 114 -7.23 12.39 -2.35
N ASP A 115 -8.14 11.54 -1.90
CA ASP A 115 -8.37 10.21 -2.47
C ASP A 115 -8.78 10.30 -3.95
N GLN A 116 -9.64 11.26 -4.31
CA GLN A 116 -10.01 11.53 -5.71
C GLN A 116 -8.80 11.94 -6.56
N ALA A 117 -7.89 12.77 -6.01
CA ALA A 117 -6.69 13.19 -6.72
C ALA A 117 -5.71 12.02 -6.94
N LEU A 118 -5.60 11.13 -5.95
CA LEU A 118 -4.80 9.90 -6.03
C LEU A 118 -5.39 8.92 -7.03
N ALA A 119 -6.71 8.67 -6.96
CA ALA A 119 -7.41 7.76 -7.86
C ALA A 119 -7.39 8.22 -9.32
N ALA A 120 -7.37 9.53 -9.56
CA ALA A 120 -7.25 10.11 -10.88
C ALA A 120 -5.81 10.03 -11.47
N GLY A 121 -4.84 9.45 -10.74
CA GLY A 121 -3.47 9.29 -11.23
C GLY A 121 -2.78 10.61 -11.56
N ARG A 122 -3.18 11.71 -10.91
CA ARG A 122 -2.64 13.04 -11.21
C ARG A 122 -1.16 13.09 -10.82
N ASN A 123 -0.38 13.89 -11.55
CA ASN A 123 1.02 14.13 -11.22
C ASN A 123 1.15 14.76 -9.82
N LEU A 124 1.48 13.95 -8.81
CA LEU A 124 1.61 14.43 -7.45
C LEU A 124 2.82 15.35 -7.27
N ASP A 125 3.85 15.25 -8.10
CA ASP A 125 5.02 16.13 -7.98
C ASP A 125 4.61 17.56 -8.30
N GLU A 126 3.89 17.76 -9.41
CA GLU A 126 3.33 19.08 -9.78
C GLU A 126 2.36 19.62 -8.72
N ILE A 127 1.49 18.74 -8.20
CA ILE A 127 0.54 19.10 -7.14
C ILE A 127 1.27 19.53 -5.87
N GLN A 128 2.28 18.77 -5.43
CA GLN A 128 3.08 19.07 -4.25
C GLN A 128 3.84 20.39 -4.42
N GLN A 129 4.46 20.64 -5.57
CA GLN A 129 5.14 21.92 -5.84
C GLN A 129 4.15 23.10 -5.80
N LYS A 130 2.91 22.91 -6.26
CA LYS A 130 1.86 23.92 -6.09
C LYS A 130 1.53 24.12 -4.61
N MET A 131 1.30 23.05 -3.85
CA MET A 131 0.99 23.13 -2.41
C MET A 131 2.10 23.85 -1.62
N ILE A 132 3.37 23.55 -1.91
CA ILE A 132 4.54 24.17 -1.27
C ILE A 132 4.57 25.67 -1.56
N ARG A 133 4.31 26.09 -2.82
CA ARG A 133 4.18 27.52 -3.17
C ARG A 133 3.07 28.22 -2.40
N PHE A 134 2.00 27.51 -2.04
CA PHE A 134 0.91 28.02 -1.20
C PHE A 134 1.12 27.81 0.31
N GLY A 135 2.33 27.43 0.74
CA GLY A 135 2.71 27.38 2.15
C GLY A 135 2.65 26.00 2.81
N ALA A 136 2.36 24.93 2.07
CA ALA A 136 2.48 23.57 2.61
C ALA A 136 3.93 23.24 2.96
N ARG A 137 4.14 22.53 4.07
CA ARG A 137 5.47 22.09 4.53
C ARG A 137 5.58 20.58 4.43
N LEU A 138 6.35 20.10 3.46
CA LEU A 138 6.69 18.70 3.26
C LEU A 138 8.23 18.57 3.21
N SER A 139 8.79 17.70 4.03
CA SER A 139 10.22 17.37 3.96
C SER A 139 10.55 16.61 2.66
N PRO A 140 11.82 16.59 2.22
CA PRO A 140 12.24 15.81 1.05
C PRO A 140 11.87 14.32 1.17
N LYS A 141 11.94 13.77 2.38
CA LYS A 141 11.54 12.38 2.65
C LYS A 141 10.04 12.18 2.45
N GLU A 142 9.20 13.06 2.98
CA GLU A 142 7.74 12.98 2.81
C GLU A 142 7.33 13.15 1.34
N GLN A 143 7.98 14.07 0.62
CA GLN A 143 7.78 14.24 -0.82
C GLN A 143 8.15 12.96 -1.60
N SER A 144 9.29 12.34 -1.25
CA SER A 144 9.74 11.08 -1.85
C SER A 144 8.75 9.94 -1.61
N VAL A 145 8.24 9.78 -0.37
CA VAL A 145 7.24 8.75 -0.05
C VAL A 145 5.94 8.96 -0.83
N LEU A 146 5.48 10.20 -0.98
CA LEU A 146 4.30 10.49 -1.79
C LEU A 146 4.56 10.30 -3.30
N GLY A 147 5.79 10.60 -3.77
CA GLY A 147 6.22 10.43 -5.17
C GLY A 147 6.44 8.97 -5.59
N ILE A 148 6.79 8.10 -4.65
CA ILE A 148 6.72 6.64 -4.86
C ILE A 148 5.30 6.22 -5.28
N PHE A 149 4.28 6.89 -4.75
CA PHE A 149 2.89 6.63 -5.10
C PHE A 149 2.39 7.45 -6.30
N SER A 150 3.26 8.21 -6.99
CA SER A 150 2.90 9.06 -8.14
C SER A 150 3.17 8.43 -9.52
N GLY A 151 3.45 7.13 -9.58
CA GLY A 151 3.61 6.38 -10.83
C GLY A 151 4.98 5.73 -11.05
N LYS A 152 5.81 5.58 -10.01
CA LYS A 152 6.98 4.69 -10.06
C LYS A 152 6.77 3.47 -9.19
N ALA A 153 6.87 2.30 -9.82
CA ALA A 153 6.90 1.01 -9.17
C ALA A 153 7.94 1.00 -8.05
N LEU A 154 7.52 0.51 -6.89
CA LEU A 154 8.43 0.17 -5.81
C LEU A 154 9.28 -1.01 -6.26
N LYS A 155 10.59 -0.77 -6.37
CA LYS A 155 11.59 -1.80 -6.65
C LYS A 155 11.64 -2.83 -5.54
#